data_AF-A0A259S466-F1
#
_entry.id   AF-A0A259S466-F1
#
_cell.length_a   1.000
_cell.length_b   1.000
_cell.length_c   1.000
_cell.angle_alpha   90.00
_cell.angle_beta   90.00
_cell.angle_gamma   90.00
#
_symmetry.space_group_name_H-M   'P 1'
#
loop_
_entity.id
_entity.type
_entity.pdbx_description
1 polymer ?
#
loop_
_entity_poly.entity_id
_entity_poly.type
_entity_poly.pdbx_seq_one_letter_code
_entity_poly.pdbx_strand_id
1 'polypeptide(L)' 'SICTNISCALMGSDEIVAHCEKKLGIKLGESTPDGRIYLKVEEECLAACDGGPMMQVDHVYYERLTPQKVDAILDKLE' A
#
# COMPACT_ATOMS: atom_id res chain seq x y z
N SER A 1 3.59 -3.40 1.57
CA SER A 1 2.60 -4.39 1.09
C SER A 1 1.22 -3.81 1.33
N ILE A 2 0.33 -3.82 0.33
CA ILE A 2 -1.00 -3.19 0.41
C ILE A 2 -2.04 -4.31 0.33
N CYS A 3 -3.05 -4.27 1.20
CA CYS A 3 -4.09 -5.27 1.22
C CYS A 3 -5.03 -5.16 0.04
N THR A 4 -5.04 -6.21 -0.79
CA THR A 4 -5.87 -6.32 -2.00
C THR A 4 -6.89 -7.46 -1.90
N ASN A 5 -7.01 -8.09 -0.72
CA ASN A 5 -8.05 -9.08 -0.48
C ASN A 5 -9.46 -8.45 -0.47
N ILE A 6 -10.50 -9.28 -0.57
CA ILE A 6 -11.89 -8.90 -0.87
C ILE A 6 -12.40 -7.71 -0.03
N SER A 7 -12.15 -7.71 1.29
CA SER A 7 -12.62 -6.62 2.16
C SER A 7 -11.95 -5.28 1.83
N CYS A 8 -10.64 -5.28 1.56
CA CYS A 8 -9.93 -4.05 1.20
C CYS A 8 -10.23 -3.65 -0.25
N ALA A 9 -10.40 -4.60 -1.16
CA ALA A 9 -10.79 -4.36 -2.53
C ALA A 9 -12.17 -3.69 -2.63
N LEU A 10 -13.16 -4.17 -1.86
CA LEU A 10 -14.48 -3.55 -1.75
C LEU A 10 -14.43 -2.13 -1.18
N MET A 11 -13.39 -1.81 -0.41
CA MET A 11 -13.15 -0.49 0.19
C MET A 11 -12.25 0.41 -0.68
N GLY A 12 -11.91 -0.02 -1.90
CA GLY A 12 -11.13 0.80 -2.84
C GLY A 12 -9.61 0.65 -2.73
N SER A 13 -9.09 -0.47 -2.24
CA SER A 13 -7.64 -0.69 -2.18
C SER A 13 -6.95 -0.66 -3.56
N ASP A 14 -7.68 -0.94 -4.63
CA ASP A 14 -7.17 -0.86 -6.01
C ASP A 14 -6.75 0.58 -6.36
N GLU A 15 -7.53 1.57 -5.91
CA GLU A 15 -7.20 2.99 -6.09
C GLU A 15 -5.93 3.37 -5.32
N ILE A 16 -5.73 2.77 -4.14
CA ILE A 16 -4.53 2.97 -3.33
C ILE A 16 -3.30 2.38 -4.03
N VAL A 17 -3.42 1.18 -4.59
CA VAL A 17 -2.35 0.55 -5.37
C VAL A 17 -2.00 1.41 -6.58
N ALA A 18 -2.98 1.80 -7.39
CA ALA A 18 -2.76 2.62 -8.59
C ALA A 18 -2.12 3.98 -8.24
N HIS A 19 -2.51 4.57 -7.11
CA HIS A 19 -1.90 5.80 -6.61
C HIS A 19 -0.43 5.61 -6.22
N CYS A 20 -0.11 4.53 -5.50
CA CYS A 20 1.27 4.15 -5.17
C CYS A 20 2.12 3.94 -6.42
N GLU A 21 1.61 3.20 -7.41
CA GLU A 21 2.31 2.94 -8.67
C GLU A 21 2.60 4.26 -9.41
N LYS A 22 1.63 5.17 -9.46
CA LYS A 22 1.79 6.49 -10.08
C LYS A 22 2.80 7.37 -9.36
N LYS A 23 2.78 7.40 -8.03
CA LYS A 23 3.69 8.25 -7.23
C LYS A 23 5.13 7.74 -7.28
N LEU A 24 5.32 6.42 -7.14
CA LEU A 24 6.65 5.81 -7.09
C LEU A 24 7.23 5.54 -8.49
N GLY A 25 6.39 5.55 -9.54
CA GLY A 25 6.80 5.27 -10.92
C GLY A 25 7.20 3.81 -11.15
N ILE A 26 6.69 2.89 -10.32
CA ILE A 26 6.95 1.44 -10.37
C ILE A 26 5.64 0.68 -10.39
N LYS A 27 5.67 -0.61 -10.76
CA LYS A 27 4.49 -1.48 -10.65
C LYS A 27 4.55 -2.37 -9.42
N LEU A 28 3.40 -2.98 -9.11
CA LEU A 28 3.31 -4.11 -8.18
C LEU A 28 4.35 -5.18 -8.52
N GLY A 29 5.15 -5.55 -7.52
CA GLY A 29 6.24 -6.53 -7.64
C GLY A 29 7.60 -5.93 -7.99
N GLU A 30 7.70 -4.61 -8.18
CA GLU A 30 8.95 -3.91 -8.51
C GLU A 30 9.50 -3.10 -7.32
N SER A 31 10.79 -2.75 -7.42
CA SER A 31 11.49 -1.85 -6.50
C SER A 31 11.67 -0.48 -7.15
N THR A 32 11.62 0.58 -6.34
CA THR A 32 12.09 1.91 -6.77
C THR A 32 13.56 1.86 -7.21
N PRO A 33 14.00 2.74 -8.14
CA PRO A 33 15.39 2.77 -8.61
C PRO A 33 16.42 3.04 -7.50
N ASP A 34 16.03 3.70 -6.40
CA ASP A 34 16.88 3.90 -5.22
C ASP A 34 16.97 2.66 -4.30
N GLY A 35 16.18 1.62 -4.58
CA GLY A 35 16.14 0.37 -3.81
C GLY A 35 15.49 0.47 -2.42
N ARG A 36 15.02 1.66 -2.00
CA ARG A 36 14.42 1.87 -0.67
C ARG A 36 13.03 1.29 -0.53
N ILE A 37 12.20 1.40 -1.57
CA ILE A 37 10.80 1.01 -1.52
C ILE A 37 10.57 -0.16 -2.48
N TYR A 38 10.00 -1.24 -1.95
CA TYR A 38 9.53 -2.39 -2.71
C TYR A 38 8.00 -2.47 -2.64
N LEU A 39 7.33 -2.34 -3.79
CA LEU A 39 5.88 -2.46 -3.85
C LEU A 39 5.48 -3.94 -3.91
N LYS A 40 5.54 -4.60 -2.75
CA LYS A 40 5.26 -6.03 -2.62
C LYS A 40 3.84 -6.37 -3.09
N VAL A 41 3.74 -7.33 -4.01
CA VAL A 41 2.47 -8.03 -4.33
C VAL A 41 2.02 -8.74 -3.06
N GLU A 42 0.84 -8.38 -2.57
CA GLU A 42 0.29 -9.09 -1.42
C GLU A 42 -0.15 -10.49 -1.83
N GLU A 43 0.37 -11.50 -1.13
CA GLU A 43 0.02 -12.91 -1.34
C GLU A 43 -1.04 -13.40 -0.34
N GLU A 44 -1.17 -12.76 0.83
CA GLU A 44 -2.11 -13.14 1.87
C GLU A 44 -2.71 -11.93 2.62
N CYS A 45 -3.90 -12.11 3.19
CA CYS A 45 -4.61 -11.08 3.94
C CYS A 45 -3.82 -10.61 5.17
N LEU A 46 -3.75 -9.30 5.39
CA LEU A 46 -3.12 -8.70 6.57
C LEU A 46 -4.02 -8.69 7.83
N ALA A 47 -5.17 -9.36 7.80
CA ALA A 47 -6.08 -9.61 8.93
C ALA A 47 -6.58 -8.39 9.73
N ALA A 48 -6.39 -7.15 9.25
CA ALA A 48 -6.95 -5.93 9.87
C ALA A 48 -8.13 -5.37 9.06
N CYS A 49 -9.11 -6.23 8.77
CA CYS A 49 -10.28 -5.88 7.96
C CYS A 49 -11.12 -4.75 8.59
N ASP A 50 -11.11 -4.59 9.91
CA ASP A 50 -11.82 -3.51 10.64
C ASP A 50 -11.30 -2.11 10.25
N GLY A 51 -10.01 -2.03 9.87
CA GLY A 51 -9.33 -0.82 9.46
C GLY A 51 -9.07 -0.71 7.95
N GLY A 52 -9.76 -1.48 7.10
CA GLY A 52 -9.56 -1.43 5.64
C GLY A 52 -9.87 -0.04 5.02
N PRO A 53 -9.36 0.28 3.82
CA PRO A 53 -8.22 -0.37 3.16
C PRO A 53 -6.94 -0.09 3.96
N MET A 54 -6.01 -1.04 3.98
CA MET A 54 -4.84 -1.01 4.86
C MET A 54 -3.56 -1.48 4.15
N MET A 55 -2.40 -1.09 4.69
CA MET A 55 -1.09 -1.46 4.17
C MET A 55 -0.11 -1.67 5.33
N GLN A 56 0.93 -2.45 5.06
CA GLN A 56 2.04 -2.66 5.97
C GLN A 56 3.33 -2.13 5.35
N VAL A 57 4.06 -1.34 6.14
CA VAL A 57 5.42 -0.85 5.85
C VAL A 57 6.29 -1.17 7.06
N ASP A 58 7.39 -1.89 6.86
CA ASP A 58 8.32 -2.29 7.94
C ASP A 58 7.62 -2.85 9.20
N HIS A 59 6.67 -3.77 9.00
CA HIS A 59 5.83 -4.39 10.05
C HIS A 59 4.88 -3.45 10.80
N VAL A 60 4.79 -2.18 10.38
CA VAL A 60 3.80 -1.22 10.90
C VAL A 60 2.56 -1.24 10.02
N TYR A 61 1.41 -1.46 10.64
CA TYR A 61 0.11 -1.40 9.98
C TYR A 61 -0.39 0.04 9.90
N TYR A 62 -0.82 0.42 8.70
CA TYR A 62 -1.47 1.69 8.41
C TYR A 62 -2.89 1.41 7.92
N GLU A 63 -3.86 1.92 8.66
CA GLU A 63 -5.28 1.65 8.47
C GLU A 63 -6.03 2.88 7.94
N ARG A 64 -7.21 2.62 7.35
CA ARG A 64 -8.12 3.62 6.76
C ARG A 64 -7.35 4.51 5.79
N LEU A 65 -6.69 3.87 4.84
CA LEU A 65 -5.84 4.53 3.87
C LEU A 65 -6.67 5.43 2.97
N THR A 66 -6.09 6.58 2.65
CA THR A 66 -6.53 7.47 1.59
C THR A 66 -5.30 7.84 0.77
N PRO A 67 -5.46 8.27 -0.49
CA PRO A 67 -4.33 8.72 -1.31
C PRO A 67 -3.44 9.74 -0.60
N GLN A 68 -4.03 10.69 0.14
CA GLN A 68 -3.25 11.70 0.89
C GLN A 68 -2.49 11.09 2.07
N LYS A 69 -3.06 10.12 2.78
CA LYS A 69 -2.35 9.43 3.86
C LYS A 69 -1.19 8.61 3.33
N VAL A 70 -1.42 7.90 2.23
CA VAL A 70 -0.40 7.12 1.54
C VAL A 70 0.74 8.03 1.13
N ASP A 71 0.42 9.21 0.58
CA ASP A 71 1.43 10.22 0.26
C ASP A 71 2.27 10.58 1.49
N ALA A 72 1.62 10.97 2.58
CA ALA A 72 2.29 11.35 3.82
C ALA A 72 3.11 10.21 4.46
N ILE A 73 2.77 8.94 4.20
CA ILE A 73 3.54 7.79 4.67
C ILE A 73 4.76 7.59 3.78
N LEU A 74 4.61 7.70 2.46
CA LEU A 74 5.72 7.60 1.51
C LEU A 74 6.75 8.73 1.72
N ASP A 75 6.29 9.98 1.92
CA ASP A 75 7.15 11.13 2.22
C ASP A 75 7.94 10.97 3.53
N LYS A 76 7.46 10.15 4.48
CA LYS A 76 8.18 9.85 5.73
C LYS A 76 9.27 8.80 5.58
N LEU A 77 9.26 8.04 4.48
CA LEU A 77 10.24 7.01 4.17
C LEU A 77 11.41 7.56 3.33
N GLU A 78 11.28 8.79 2.82
CA GLU A 78 12.32 9.52 2.06
C GLU A 78 13.41 10.15 2.94
#